data_AF-A0A6C0HVK3-F1
#
_entry.id   AF-A0A6C0HVK3-F1
#
_cell.length_a   1.000
_cell.length_b   1.000
_cell.length_c   1.000
_cell.angle_alpha   90.00
_cell.angle_beta   90.00
_cell.angle_gamma   90.00
#
_symmetry.space_group_name_H-M   'P 1'
#
loop_
_entity.id
_entity.type
_entity.pdbx_description
1 polymer ?
#
loop_
_entity_poly.entity_id
_entity_poly.type
_entity_poly.pdbx_seq_one_letter_code
_entity_poly.pdbx_strand_id
1 'polypeptide(L)'
;MSTSYQRKLITGIPKGQNWGCFSFLRSKENEKISVVGIRLAGVYMTLEEAQTRAKEVQQEDNRFHVFVGELNGDFLPFDPAPSSAAAGDSEYANDQLNAIMKGHEESQKNATLFHELRKTEKMMDNLNDNIKAQQENKEELTQKLSKAKTVEEAKTITTCLESIDKQIASLEERFKQCNDTQVKLKEETASLSQPADN
;
A
#
# COMPACT_ATOMS: atom_id res chain seq x y z
N MET A 1 18.90 -16.67 5.26
CA MET A 1 19.29 -16.14 6.59
C MET A 1 19.35 -14.62 6.46
N SER A 2 18.30 -13.92 6.88
CA SER A 2 18.29 -12.45 6.90
C SER A 2 19.06 -11.99 8.12
N THR A 3 20.30 -11.57 7.93
CA THR A 3 21.14 -11.04 9.00
C THR A 3 20.58 -9.68 9.40
N SER A 4 19.63 -9.63 10.33
CA SER A 4 19.18 -8.35 10.88
C SER A 4 20.36 -7.73 11.63
N TYR A 5 20.90 -6.64 11.09
CA TYR A 5 21.95 -5.87 11.74
C TYR A 5 21.45 -5.41 13.13
N GLN A 6 22.02 -5.98 14.19
CA GLN A 6 21.73 -5.58 15.57
C GLN A 6 22.54 -4.30 15.86
N ARG A 7 21.84 -3.15 15.88
CA ARG A 7 22.43 -1.82 16.04
C ARG A 7 22.95 -1.60 17.46
N LYS A 8 24.16 -1.05 17.58
CA LYS A 8 24.67 -0.51 18.85
C LYS A 8 24.43 1.00 18.85
N LEU A 9 23.46 1.46 19.63
CA LEU A 9 23.19 2.89 19.80
C LEU A 9 24.46 3.57 20.33
N ILE A 10 24.90 4.61 19.63
CA ILE A 10 26.04 5.43 20.05
C ILE A 10 25.59 6.25 21.27
N THR A 11 26.29 6.10 22.39
CA THR A 11 26.01 6.86 23.61
C THR A 11 26.69 8.23 23.55
N GLY A 12 26.03 9.28 24.06
CA GLY A 12 26.61 10.62 24.17
C GLY A 12 26.31 11.58 23.02
N ILE A 13 25.25 11.34 22.24
CA ILE A 13 24.76 12.29 21.23
C ILE A 13 24.33 13.61 21.91
N PRO A 14 24.78 14.78 21.45
CA PRO A 14 24.36 16.07 21.99
C PRO A 14 22.84 16.22 21.95
N LYS A 15 22.25 16.59 23.08
CA LYS A 15 20.80 16.81 23.18
C LYS A 15 20.42 18.05 22.37
N GLY A 16 19.30 17.99 21.65
CA GLY A 16 18.80 19.09 20.82
C GLY A 16 19.30 19.09 19.38
N GLN A 17 20.01 18.04 18.96
CA GLN A 17 20.54 17.86 17.61
C GLN A 17 19.96 16.59 16.99
N ASN A 18 18.64 16.54 16.87
CA ASN A 18 17.92 15.33 16.47
C ASN A 18 17.78 15.21 14.94
N TRP A 19 17.84 16.31 14.19
CA TRP A 19 17.58 16.34 12.75
C TRP A 19 18.68 17.10 12.00
N GLY A 20 19.10 16.62 10.83
CA GLY A 20 20.12 17.25 9.99
C GLY A 20 19.67 17.44 8.55
N CYS A 21 20.12 18.53 7.93
CA CYS A 21 19.92 18.81 6.52
C CYS A 21 21.20 18.49 5.73
N PHE A 22 21.08 17.65 4.70
CA PHE A 22 22.21 17.14 3.93
C PHE A 22 22.03 17.44 2.44
N SER A 23 23.12 17.75 1.74
CA SER A 23 23.16 17.77 0.27
C SER A 23 24.33 16.95 -0.22
N PHE A 24 24.15 16.19 -1.30
CA PHE A 24 25.16 15.30 -1.82
C PHE A 24 25.70 15.84 -3.14
N LEU A 25 27.03 15.95 -3.22
CA LEU A 25 27.76 16.24 -4.45
C LEU A 25 28.23 14.92 -5.04
N ARG A 26 27.68 14.55 -6.19
CA ARG A 26 28.08 13.36 -6.94
C ARG A 26 28.12 13.67 -8.44
N SER A 27 29.07 13.06 -9.14
CA SER A 27 29.08 13.04 -10.60
C SER A 27 27.85 12.33 -11.15
N LYS A 28 27.05 13.00 -11.98
CA LYS A 28 26.15 12.28 -12.90
C LYS A 28 27.00 11.56 -13.95
N GLU A 29 26.52 10.43 -14.47
CA GLU A 29 27.20 9.73 -15.57
C GLU A 29 27.46 10.74 -16.71
N ASN A 30 28.73 10.93 -17.07
CA ASN A 30 29.31 11.90 -18.03
C ASN A 30 29.86 13.23 -17.48
N GLU A 31 29.79 13.51 -16.17
CA GLU A 31 30.50 14.64 -15.57
C GLU A 31 31.89 14.25 -15.06
N LYS A 32 32.87 15.16 -15.14
CA LYS A 32 34.23 14.98 -14.60
C LYS A 32 34.30 15.45 -13.14
N ILE A 33 33.48 14.89 -12.25
CA ILE A 33 33.60 15.16 -10.82
C ILE A 33 34.44 14.04 -10.20
N SER A 34 35.66 14.36 -9.76
CA SER A 34 36.62 13.42 -9.16
C SER A 34 36.38 13.16 -7.66
N VAL A 35 35.45 13.89 -7.03
CA VAL A 35 35.22 13.88 -5.59
C VAL A 35 33.74 13.72 -5.28
N VAL A 36 33.42 12.76 -4.40
CA VAL A 36 32.09 12.65 -3.78
C VAL A 36 32.11 13.46 -2.49
N GLY A 37 31.09 14.30 -2.29
CA GLY A 37 31.01 15.20 -1.13
C GLY A 37 29.63 15.16 -0.47
N ILE A 38 29.62 15.41 0.84
CA ILE A 38 28.40 15.61 1.61
C ILE A 38 28.50 17.01 2.23
N ARG A 39 27.49 17.84 2.02
CA ARG A 39 27.32 19.13 2.67
C ARG A 39 26.31 18.97 3.80
N LEU A 40 26.73 19.29 5.02
CA LEU A 40 25.82 19.49 6.15
C LEU A 40 25.34 20.95 6.12
N ALA A 41 24.07 21.17 5.83
CA ALA A 41 23.46 22.50 5.73
C ALA A 41 22.91 23.01 7.08
N GLY A 42 22.78 22.13 8.07
CA GLY A 42 22.35 22.51 9.42
C GLY A 42 21.90 21.32 10.25
N VAL A 43 21.78 21.55 11.57
CA VAL A 43 21.30 20.59 12.55
C VAL A 43 20.29 21.26 13.47
N TYR A 44 19.19 20.57 13.74
CA TYR A 44 17.99 21.10 14.38
C TYR A 44 17.44 20.14 15.43
N MET A 45 16.60 20.68 16.31
CA MET A 45 15.98 19.90 17.38
C MET A 45 14.72 19.19 16.88
N THR A 46 13.92 19.87 16.05
CA THR A 46 12.64 19.36 15.54
C THR A 46 12.70 19.10 14.04
N LEU A 47 11.83 18.19 13.57
CA LEU A 47 11.69 17.89 12.14
C LEU A 47 11.18 19.11 11.36
N GLU A 48 10.21 19.83 11.92
CA GLU A 48 9.58 20.99 11.28
C GLU A 48 10.58 22.13 11.01
N GLU A 49 11.46 22.42 11.98
CA GLU A 49 12.54 23.39 11.80
C GLU A 49 13.52 22.95 10.70
N ALA A 50 13.88 21.67 10.67
CA ALA A 50 14.76 21.12 9.64
C ALA A 50 14.14 21.18 8.24
N GLN A 51 12.85 20.85 8.11
CA GLN A 51 12.11 20.95 6.85
C GLN A 51 11.99 22.40 6.37
N THR A 52 11.71 23.34 7.27
CA THR A 52 11.64 24.77 6.94
C THR A 52 12.97 25.27 6.41
N ARG A 53 14.08 24.97 7.12
CA ARG A 53 15.40 25.34 6.62
C ARG A 53 15.75 24.64 5.30
N ALA A 54 15.41 23.37 5.16
CA ALA A 54 15.69 22.64 3.92
C ALA A 54 15.03 23.33 2.71
N LYS A 55 13.79 23.83 2.86
CA LYS A 55 13.11 24.64 1.85
C LYS A 55 13.82 25.95 1.57
N GLU A 56 14.24 26.70 2.59
CA GLU A 56 15.02 27.93 2.41
C GLU A 56 16.33 27.68 1.63
N VAL A 57 17.10 26.66 2.04
CA VAL A 57 18.36 26.29 1.39
C VAL A 57 18.13 25.84 -0.05
N GLN A 58 17.02 25.17 -0.33
CA GLN A 58 16.65 24.77 -1.69
C GLN A 58 16.25 25.96 -2.57
N GLN A 59 15.59 26.98 -1.99
CA GLN A 59 15.26 28.23 -2.67
C GLN A 59 16.52 29.05 -3.00
N GLU A 60 17.50 29.07 -2.09
CA GLU A 60 18.80 29.74 -2.29
C GLU A 60 19.70 28.98 -3.29
N ASP A 61 19.72 27.65 -3.25
CA ASP A 61 20.60 26.79 -4.05
C ASP A 61 19.85 25.61 -4.71
N ASN A 62 19.18 25.89 -5.84
CA ASN A 62 18.43 24.90 -6.60
C ASN A 62 19.31 23.90 -7.40
N ARG A 63 20.63 23.88 -7.19
CA ARG A 63 21.54 22.94 -7.90
C ARG A 63 21.60 21.57 -7.24
N PHE A 64 21.30 21.50 -5.95
CA PHE A 64 21.43 20.27 -5.15
C PHE A 64 20.14 19.97 -4.40
N HIS A 65 19.81 18.69 -4.31
CA HIS A 65 18.72 18.22 -3.47
C HIS A 65 19.12 18.30 -2.00
N VAL A 66 18.19 18.75 -1.15
CA VAL A 66 18.37 18.81 0.30
C VAL A 66 17.54 17.70 0.94
N PHE A 67 18.19 16.87 1.74
CA PHE A 67 17.60 15.74 2.44
C PHE A 67 17.55 16.04 3.93
N VAL A 68 16.45 15.69 4.59
CA VAL A 68 16.30 15.80 6.05
C VAL A 68 16.39 14.40 6.65
N GLY A 69 17.25 14.24 7.65
CA GLY A 69 17.49 12.94 8.28
C GLY A 69 17.62 13.03 9.80
N GLU A 70 17.18 11.99 10.49
CA GLU A 70 17.30 11.88 11.94
C GLU A 70 18.75 11.51 12.35
N LEU A 71 19.28 12.19 13.36
CA LEU A 71 20.67 12.11 13.83
C LEU A 71 20.82 11.25 15.08
N ASN A 72 20.18 10.09 15.11
CA ASN A 72 20.21 9.18 16.26
C ASN A 72 21.45 8.26 16.30
N GLY A 73 22.49 8.59 15.53
CA GLY A 73 23.70 7.77 15.39
C GLY A 73 23.52 6.57 14.46
N ASP A 74 22.41 6.50 13.72
CA ASP A 74 22.15 5.49 12.71
C ASP A 74 22.63 5.95 11.31
N PHE A 75 22.85 4.97 10.43
CA PHE A 75 23.11 5.26 9.02
C PHE A 75 21.82 5.71 8.34
N LEU A 76 21.88 6.89 7.71
CA LEU A 76 20.81 7.40 6.86
C LEU A 76 20.93 6.78 5.47
N PRO A 77 19.89 6.11 4.94
CA PRO A 77 19.88 5.67 3.56
C PRO A 77 19.91 6.91 2.65
N PHE A 78 20.73 6.84 1.61
CA PHE A 78 20.79 7.85 0.57
C PHE A 78 20.65 7.18 -0.79
N ASP A 79 19.76 7.73 -1.62
CA ASP A 79 19.62 7.32 -3.02
C ASP A 79 20.07 8.47 -3.95
N PRO A 80 20.96 8.21 -4.93
CA PRO A 80 21.29 9.18 -5.96
C PRO A 80 20.11 9.63 -6.84
N ALA A 81 19.03 8.85 -6.89
CA ALA A 81 17.76 9.24 -7.51
C ALA A 81 16.84 9.83 -6.44
N PRO A 82 16.67 11.17 -6.40
CA PRO A 82 15.89 11.84 -5.34
C PRO A 82 14.39 11.54 -5.39
N SER A 83 13.89 10.95 -6.49
CA SER A 83 12.50 10.55 -6.68
C SER A 83 12.26 9.05 -6.41
N SER A 84 13.26 8.32 -5.91
CA SER A 84 13.08 6.90 -5.61
C SER A 84 12.36 6.73 -4.26
N ALA A 85 11.59 5.65 -4.13
CA ALA A 85 10.93 5.30 -2.87
C ALA A 85 11.92 5.05 -1.70
N ALA A 86 13.21 4.87 -1.99
CA ALA A 86 14.25 4.68 -0.98
C ALA A 86 14.72 6.00 -0.33
N ALA A 87 14.44 7.15 -0.94
CA ALA A 87 14.77 8.48 -0.43
C ALA A 87 13.71 9.07 0.52
N GLY A 88 12.58 8.39 0.71
CA GLY A 88 11.46 8.85 1.57
C GLY A 88 10.52 9.83 0.89
N ASP A 89 9.77 10.59 1.69
CA ASP A 89 8.80 11.58 1.19
C ASP A 89 9.54 12.79 0.61
N SER A 90 9.55 12.88 -0.72
CA SER A 90 10.18 14.00 -1.43
C SER A 90 9.24 15.21 -1.48
N GLU A 91 9.73 16.39 -1.07
CA GLU A 91 9.05 17.67 -1.30
C GLU A 91 9.86 18.50 -2.32
N TYR A 92 9.17 19.04 -3.31
CA TYR A 92 9.69 20.01 -4.27
C TYR A 92 9.81 21.40 -3.62
N ALA A 93 10.71 22.23 -4.16
CA ALA A 93 10.86 23.62 -3.72
C ALA A 93 9.61 24.49 -3.98
N ASN A 94 8.76 24.08 -4.94
CA ASN A 94 7.58 24.83 -5.35
C ASN A 94 6.33 24.17 -4.77
N ASP A 95 5.64 24.89 -3.90
CA ASP A 95 4.43 24.44 -3.21
C ASP A 95 3.27 24.10 -4.16
N GLN A 96 3.14 24.82 -5.29
CA GLN A 96 2.11 24.50 -6.30
C GLN A 96 2.42 23.18 -6.99
N LEU A 97 3.69 22.93 -7.31
CA LEU A 97 4.10 21.66 -7.91
C LEU A 97 3.93 20.51 -6.92
N ASN A 98 4.23 20.73 -5.64
CA ASN A 98 3.95 19.77 -4.57
C ASN A 98 2.48 19.38 -4.51
N ALA A 99 1.59 20.37 -4.50
CA ALA A 99 0.15 20.12 -4.45
C ALA A 99 -0.32 19.32 -5.67
N ILE A 100 0.17 19.65 -6.87
CA ILE A 100 -0.17 18.93 -8.11
C ILE A 100 0.33 17.47 -8.06
N MET A 101 1.58 17.25 -7.64
CA MET A 101 2.17 15.90 -7.60
C MET A 101 1.52 15.03 -6.53
N LYS A 102 1.35 15.55 -5.30
CA LYS A 102 0.67 14.83 -4.20
C LYS A 102 -0.78 14.50 -4.60
N GLY A 103 -1.50 15.47 -5.16
CA GLY A 103 -2.87 15.26 -5.64
C GLY A 103 -2.97 14.22 -6.77
N HIS A 104 -2.00 14.18 -7.68
CA HIS A 104 -1.95 13.16 -8.74
C HIS A 104 -1.69 11.76 -8.16
N GLU A 105 -0.74 11.61 -7.25
CA GLU A 105 -0.45 10.34 -6.58
C GLU A 105 -1.65 9.84 -5.75
N GLU A 106 -2.28 10.72 -4.97
CA GLU A 106 -3.50 10.41 -4.21
C GLU A 106 -4.64 10.00 -5.15
N SER A 107 -4.84 10.74 -6.24
CA SER A 107 -5.85 10.39 -7.25
C SER A 107 -5.59 9.03 -7.88
N GLN A 108 -4.34 8.68 -8.15
CA GLN A 108 -3.96 7.39 -8.71
C GLN A 108 -4.17 6.24 -7.72
N LYS A 109 -3.80 6.43 -6.45
CA LYS A 109 -4.07 5.48 -5.36
C LYS A 109 -5.57 5.26 -5.19
N ASN A 110 -6.34 6.34 -5.12
CA ASN A 110 -7.80 6.30 -5.01
C ASN A 110 -8.43 5.58 -6.19
N ALA A 111 -8.02 5.91 -7.42
CA ALA A 111 -8.53 5.25 -8.62
C ALA A 111 -8.28 3.73 -8.61
N THR A 112 -7.11 3.31 -8.13
CA THR A 112 -6.76 1.88 -7.98
C THR A 112 -7.66 1.21 -6.94
N LEU A 113 -7.82 1.83 -5.77
CA LEU A 113 -8.66 1.33 -4.69
C LEU A 113 -10.14 1.21 -5.11
N PHE A 114 -10.71 2.24 -5.76
CA PHE A 114 -12.07 2.19 -6.30
C PHE A 114 -12.25 1.12 -7.37
N HIS A 115 -11.24 0.92 -8.23
CA HIS A 115 -11.27 -0.15 -9.23
C HIS A 115 -11.28 -1.54 -8.57
N GLU A 116 -10.48 -1.74 -7.52
CA GLU A 116 -10.47 -2.98 -6.75
C GLU A 116 -11.80 -3.24 -6.03
N LEU A 117 -12.38 -2.22 -5.39
CA LEU A 117 -13.69 -2.30 -4.77
C LEU A 117 -14.78 -2.72 -5.77
N ARG A 118 -14.79 -2.10 -6.96
CA ARG A 118 -15.76 -2.45 -8.00
C ARG A 118 -15.56 -3.88 -8.53
N LYS A 119 -14.31 -4.34 -8.57
CA LYS A 119 -13.98 -5.70 -9.01
C LYS A 119 -14.44 -6.73 -7.97
N THR A 120 -14.25 -6.47 -6.68
CA THR A 120 -14.70 -7.37 -5.60
C THR A 120 -16.22 -7.41 -5.52
N GLU A 121 -16.91 -6.29 -5.70
CA GLU A 121 -18.38 -6.23 -5.78
C GLU A 121 -18.94 -7.13 -6.89
N LYS A 122 -18.41 -6.98 -8.12
CA LYS A 122 -18.82 -7.86 -9.22
C LYS A 122 -18.53 -9.33 -8.95
N MET A 123 -17.41 -9.63 -8.30
CA MET A 123 -17.08 -11.02 -7.95
C MET A 123 -18.08 -11.58 -6.94
N MET A 124 -18.50 -10.80 -5.95
CA MET A 124 -19.53 -11.20 -4.99
C MET A 124 -20.89 -11.43 -5.64
N ASP A 125 -21.31 -10.56 -6.55
CA ASP A 125 -22.57 -10.74 -7.29
C ASP A 125 -22.57 -12.06 -8.06
N ASN A 126 -21.48 -12.33 -8.80
CA ASN A 126 -21.32 -13.59 -9.53
C ASN A 126 -21.31 -14.81 -8.58
N LEU A 127 -20.62 -14.74 -7.44
CA LEU A 127 -20.60 -15.83 -6.47
C LEU A 127 -21.99 -16.08 -5.86
N ASN A 128 -22.73 -15.02 -5.54
CA ASN A 128 -24.09 -15.10 -5.01
C ASN A 128 -25.04 -15.75 -6.02
N ASP A 129 -24.96 -15.35 -7.29
CA ASP A 129 -25.79 -15.94 -8.36
C ASP A 129 -25.44 -17.42 -8.59
N ASN A 130 -24.16 -17.79 -8.49
CA ASN A 130 -23.73 -19.19 -8.58
C ASN A 130 -24.23 -20.02 -7.39
N ILE A 131 -24.19 -19.48 -6.16
CA ILE A 131 -24.70 -20.16 -4.97
C ILE A 131 -26.21 -20.43 -5.11
N LYS A 132 -26.98 -19.43 -5.56
CA LYS A 132 -28.42 -19.58 -5.81
C LYS A 132 -28.72 -20.64 -6.87
N ALA A 133 -28.01 -20.61 -7.99
CA ALA A 133 -28.19 -21.61 -9.05
C ALA A 133 -27.88 -23.05 -8.55
N GLN A 134 -26.87 -23.21 -7.70
CA GLN A 134 -26.57 -24.52 -7.09
C GLN A 134 -27.63 -24.96 -6.06
N GLN A 135 -28.22 -24.02 -5.31
CA GLN A 135 -29.33 -24.29 -4.41
C GLN A 135 -30.59 -24.72 -5.17
N GLU A 136 -30.93 -24.04 -6.26
CA GLU A 136 -32.03 -24.43 -7.16
C GLU A 136 -31.82 -25.83 -7.75
N ASN A 137 -30.60 -26.12 -8.23
CA ASN A 137 -30.23 -27.45 -8.74
C ASN A 137 -30.36 -28.54 -7.65
N LYS A 138 -29.97 -28.23 -6.41
CA LYS A 138 -30.11 -29.13 -5.27
C LYS A 138 -31.58 -29.42 -4.96
N GLU A 139 -32.43 -28.41 -4.98
CA GLU A 139 -33.88 -28.56 -4.77
C GLU A 139 -34.52 -29.44 -5.86
N GLU A 140 -34.19 -29.21 -7.13
CA GLU A 140 -34.67 -30.04 -8.23
C GLU A 140 -34.25 -31.51 -8.10
N LEU A 141 -32.98 -31.77 -7.74
CA LEU A 141 -32.47 -33.13 -7.56
C LEU A 141 -33.10 -33.82 -6.34
N THR A 142 -33.40 -33.07 -5.28
CA THR A 142 -34.12 -33.58 -4.10
C THR A 142 -35.57 -33.95 -4.46
N GLN A 143 -36.22 -33.18 -5.33
CA GLN A 143 -37.56 -33.54 -5.85
C GLN A 143 -37.53 -34.73 -6.82
N LYS A 144 -36.44 -34.93 -7.57
CA LYS A 144 -36.24 -36.12 -8.41
C LYS A 144 -35.96 -37.36 -7.55
N LEU A 145 -35.25 -37.21 -6.44
CA LEU A 145 -34.99 -38.28 -5.46
C LEU A 145 -36.31 -38.85 -4.88
N SER A 146 -37.28 -37.98 -4.53
CA SER A 146 -38.57 -38.43 -3.95
C SER A 146 -39.46 -39.20 -4.94
N LYS A 147 -39.19 -39.09 -6.25
CA LYS A 147 -39.93 -39.75 -7.33
C LYS A 147 -39.20 -40.98 -7.90
N ALA A 148 -38.01 -41.31 -7.40
CA ALA A 148 -37.20 -42.42 -7.89
C ALA A 148 -37.87 -43.77 -7.57
N LYS A 149 -37.89 -44.68 -8.56
CA LYS A 149 -38.56 -46.00 -8.45
C LYS A 149 -37.58 -47.13 -8.17
N THR A 150 -36.27 -46.90 -8.35
CA THR A 150 -35.23 -47.94 -8.34
C THR A 150 -34.08 -47.59 -7.38
N VAL A 151 -33.52 -48.57 -6.69
CA VAL A 151 -32.48 -48.38 -5.67
C VAL A 151 -31.16 -47.85 -6.27
N GLU A 152 -30.81 -48.22 -7.50
CA GLU A 152 -29.62 -47.70 -8.19
C GLU A 152 -29.75 -46.20 -8.55
N GLU A 153 -30.95 -45.73 -8.90
CA GLU A 153 -31.24 -44.33 -9.22
C GLU A 153 -31.14 -43.44 -7.97
N ALA A 154 -31.64 -43.92 -6.83
CA ALA A 154 -31.53 -43.21 -5.56
C ALA A 154 -30.07 -43.04 -5.11
N LYS A 155 -29.23 -44.07 -5.29
CA LYS A 155 -27.80 -44.02 -4.94
C LYS A 155 -27.03 -43.01 -5.79
N THR A 156 -27.28 -42.98 -7.10
CA THR A 156 -26.61 -42.04 -8.02
C THR A 156 -27.00 -40.59 -7.76
N ILE A 157 -28.27 -40.31 -7.47
CA ILE A 157 -28.74 -38.96 -7.10
C ILE A 157 -28.15 -38.52 -5.75
N THR A 158 -28.03 -39.42 -4.78
CA THR A 158 -27.44 -39.13 -3.46
C THR A 158 -25.97 -38.69 -3.58
N THR A 159 -25.15 -39.40 -4.39
CA THR A 159 -23.77 -39.00 -4.65
C THR A 159 -23.67 -37.63 -5.34
N CYS A 160 -24.61 -37.30 -6.23
CA CYS A 160 -24.67 -35.99 -6.88
C CYS A 160 -25.02 -34.87 -5.89
N LEU A 161 -25.97 -35.10 -4.97
CA LEU A 161 -26.33 -34.14 -3.92
C LEU A 161 -25.15 -33.86 -2.99
N GLU A 162 -24.41 -34.89 -2.57
CA GLU A 162 -23.19 -34.71 -1.76
C GLU A 162 -22.10 -33.90 -2.49
N SER A 163 -22.01 -34.05 -3.81
CA SER A 163 -21.07 -33.28 -4.64
C SER A 163 -21.48 -31.80 -4.73
N ILE A 164 -22.77 -31.52 -4.92
CA ILE A 164 -23.32 -30.16 -4.95
C ILE A 164 -23.18 -29.48 -3.59
N ASP A 165 -23.42 -30.19 -2.48
CA ASP A 165 -23.25 -29.66 -1.14
C ASP A 165 -21.81 -29.25 -0.85
N LYS A 166 -20.83 -30.04 -1.30
CA LYS A 166 -19.41 -29.67 -1.23
C LYS A 166 -19.10 -28.43 -2.08
N GLN A 167 -19.71 -28.29 -3.25
CA GLN A 167 -19.53 -27.11 -4.10
C GLN A 167 -20.14 -25.86 -3.48
N ILE A 168 -21.35 -25.95 -2.92
CA ILE A 168 -22.02 -24.85 -2.20
C ILE A 168 -21.16 -24.40 -1.02
N ALA A 169 -20.70 -25.33 -0.17
CA ALA A 169 -19.84 -25.00 0.97
C ALA A 169 -18.54 -24.30 0.54
N SER A 170 -17.92 -24.73 -0.56
CA SER A 170 -16.72 -24.09 -1.11
C SER A 170 -17.00 -22.69 -1.66
N LEU A 171 -18.17 -22.47 -2.28
CA LEU A 171 -18.59 -21.16 -2.80
C LEU A 171 -18.92 -20.19 -1.67
N GLU A 172 -19.61 -20.64 -0.62
CA GLU A 172 -19.93 -19.86 0.57
C GLU A 172 -18.66 -19.40 1.31
N GLU A 173 -17.64 -20.26 1.40
CA GLU A 173 -16.35 -19.88 1.98
C GLU A 173 -15.65 -18.78 1.17
N ARG A 174 -15.62 -18.90 -0.17
CA ARG A 174 -15.07 -17.87 -1.06
C ARG A 174 -15.86 -16.57 -0.99
N PHE A 175 -17.19 -16.65 -0.88
CA PHE A 175 -18.05 -15.48 -0.72
C PHE A 175 -17.73 -14.75 0.58
N LYS A 176 -17.56 -15.47 1.68
CA LYS A 176 -17.15 -14.90 2.98
C LYS A 176 -15.80 -14.20 2.89
N GLN A 177 -14.80 -14.81 2.25
CA GLN A 177 -13.49 -14.20 2.04
C GLN A 177 -13.57 -12.92 1.19
N CYS A 178 -14.39 -12.91 0.14
CA CYS A 178 -14.61 -11.71 -0.67
C CYS A 178 -15.32 -10.61 0.12
N ASN A 179 -16.31 -10.97 0.95
CA ASN A 179 -17.02 -10.03 1.81
C ASN A 179 -16.09 -9.36 2.82
N ASP A 180 -15.24 -10.15 3.50
CA ASP A 180 -14.25 -9.62 4.44
C ASP A 180 -13.27 -8.66 3.74
N THR A 181 -12.89 -8.97 2.50
CA THR A 181 -12.04 -8.10 1.67
C THR A 181 -12.77 -6.82 1.28
N GLN A 182 -14.05 -6.91 0.91
CA GLN A 182 -14.87 -5.76 0.56
C GLN A 182 -15.05 -4.81 1.75
N VAL A 183 -15.30 -5.34 2.96
CA VAL A 183 -15.43 -4.52 4.18
C VAL A 183 -14.15 -3.72 4.42
N LYS A 184 -12.99 -4.37 4.36
CA LYS A 184 -11.68 -3.69 4.50
C LYS A 184 -11.47 -2.61 3.45
N LEU A 185 -11.75 -2.91 2.19
CA LEU A 185 -11.64 -1.94 1.09
C LEU A 185 -12.62 -0.76 1.28
N LYS A 186 -13.84 -1.01 1.78
CA LYS A 186 -14.82 0.04 2.07
C LYS A 186 -14.38 0.92 3.23
N GLU A 187 -13.86 0.34 4.30
CA GLU A 187 -13.28 1.09 5.43
C GLU A 187 -12.11 1.98 4.95
N GLU A 188 -11.25 1.45 4.09
CA GLU A 188 -10.13 2.18 3.49
C GLU A 188 -10.59 3.28 2.54
N THR A 189 -11.64 3.07 1.74
CA THR A 189 -12.24 4.15 0.92
C THR A 189 -12.97 5.20 1.75
N ALA A 190 -13.58 4.82 2.87
CA ALA A 190 -14.35 5.73 3.71
C ALA A 190 -13.44 6.70 4.46
N SER A 191 -12.28 6.23 4.93
CA SER A 191 -11.25 7.09 5.55
C SER A 191 -10.66 8.10 4.57
N LEU A 192 -10.59 7.78 3.27
CA LEU A 192 -10.15 8.69 2.20
C LEU A 192 -11.21 9.74 1.82
N SER A 193 -12.49 9.48 2.09
CA SER A 193 -13.61 10.36 1.72
C SER A 193 -13.96 11.41 2.78
N GLN A 194 -13.32 11.38 3.96
CA GLN A 194 -13.48 12.47 4.91
C GLN A 194 -12.86 13.74 4.33
N PRO A 195 -13.62 14.83 4.15
CA PRO A 195 -13.03 16.08 3.72
C PRO A 195 -11.97 16.47 4.74
N ALA A 196 -10.78 16.83 4.24
CA ALA A 196 -9.82 17.57 5.03
C ALA A 196 -10.47 18.93 5.37
N ASP A 197 -11.20 18.99 6.49
CA ASP A 197 -11.61 20.24 7.11
C ASP A 197 -10.36 20.90 7.70
N ASN A 198 -9.75 21.78 6.89
CA ASN A 198 -9.03 23.05 7.17
C ASN A 198 -7.81 23.24 6.25
#